data_AF-K1SLP3-F1
#
_entry.id   AF-K1SLP3-F1
#
_cell.length_a   1.000
_cell.length_b   1.000
_cell.length_c   1.000
_cell.angle_alpha   90.00
_cell.angle_beta   90.00
_cell.angle_gamma   90.00
#
_symmetry.space_group_name_H-M   'P 1'
#
loop_
_entity.id
_entity.type
_entity.pdbx_description
1 polymer ?
#
loop_
_entity_poly.entity_id
_entity_poly.type
_entity_poly.pdbx_seq_one_letter_code
_entity_poly.pdbx_strand_id
1 'polypeptide(L)'
;ETFAYKYASLYFVPYVHWAVHDALKRGYKTLYFISRDGYYLKLMADAVIESKGLPLRTKYIYGSRKAWRVPSFIDKVDEEFFEIYGNFSGVRNFNKLLSALLIDEATFDKFFPELGYLKTTKRYSDQLISDVSQKLKRSDAYKEHLLAVAKKQRAIVSDYLRQEIDFNEPFAFVEYWGRGYTQDCLTRLLADAAGHE
;
A
#
# COMPACT_ATOMS: atom_id res chain seq x y z
N GLU A 1 -3.54 -8.07 28.49
CA GLU A 1 -2.77 -9.30 28.19
C GLU A 1 -3.65 -10.53 27.99
N THR A 2 -4.58 -10.83 28.92
CA THR A 2 -5.46 -12.02 28.86
C THR A 2 -6.26 -12.16 27.56
N PHE A 3 -6.74 -11.06 26.98
CA PHE A 3 -7.47 -11.09 25.71
C PHE A 3 -6.58 -11.54 24.54
N ALA A 4 -5.40 -10.94 24.37
CA ALA A 4 -4.49 -11.27 23.29
C ALA A 4 -4.03 -12.73 23.38
N TYR A 5 -3.68 -13.20 24.59
CA TYR A 5 -3.31 -14.58 24.83
C TYR A 5 -4.45 -15.56 24.54
N LYS A 6 -5.69 -15.27 24.96
CA LYS A 6 -6.81 -16.21 24.80
C LYS A 6 -7.44 -16.21 23.40
N TYR A 7 -7.38 -15.10 22.67
CA TYR A 7 -8.15 -14.94 21.45
C TYR A 7 -7.29 -14.67 20.22
N ALA A 8 -6.35 -13.72 20.28
CA ALA A 8 -5.56 -13.35 19.10
C ALA A 8 -4.43 -14.34 18.79
N SER A 9 -3.76 -14.85 19.83
CA SER A 9 -2.64 -15.78 19.69
C SER A 9 -3.02 -17.07 18.94
N LEU A 10 -4.24 -17.56 19.16
CA LEU A 10 -4.78 -18.79 18.55
C LEU A 10 -4.92 -18.68 17.03
N TYR A 11 -4.96 -17.47 16.47
CA TYR A 11 -4.97 -17.24 15.03
C TYR A 11 -3.57 -16.87 14.52
N PHE A 12 -2.89 -15.95 15.18
CA PHE A 12 -1.63 -15.40 14.66
C PHE A 12 -0.46 -16.36 14.82
N VAL A 13 -0.34 -17.08 15.95
CA VAL A 13 0.79 -17.99 16.16
C VAL A 13 0.76 -19.15 15.15
N PRO A 14 -0.37 -19.85 14.92
CA PRO A 14 -0.42 -20.88 13.88
C PRO A 14 -0.19 -20.33 12.46
N TYR A 15 -0.72 -19.15 12.15
CA TYR A 15 -0.48 -18.50 10.85
C TYR A 15 1.00 -18.17 10.63
N VAL A 16 1.66 -17.55 11.62
CA VAL A 16 3.08 -17.20 11.53
C VAL A 16 3.94 -18.45 11.50
N HIS A 17 3.63 -19.45 12.32
CA HIS A 17 4.32 -20.74 12.30
C HIS A 17 4.22 -21.40 10.91
N TRP A 18 3.02 -21.41 10.32
CA TRP A 18 2.83 -21.88 8.95
C TRP A 18 3.65 -21.06 7.94
N ALA A 19 3.62 -19.72 8.02
CA ALA A 19 4.34 -18.84 7.09
C ALA A 19 5.86 -19.06 7.14
N VAL A 20 6.43 -19.21 8.34
CA VAL A 20 7.86 -19.53 8.53
C VAL A 20 8.21 -20.87 7.89
N HIS A 21 7.41 -21.91 8.12
CA HIS A 21 7.67 -23.23 7.56
C HIS A 21 7.44 -23.30 6.05
N ASP A 22 6.44 -22.61 5.52
CA ASP A 22 6.21 -22.47 4.07
C ASP A 22 7.39 -21.74 3.40
N ALA A 23 7.90 -20.69 4.05
CA ALA A 23 9.05 -19.95 3.54
C ALA A 23 10.32 -20.81 3.44
N LEU A 24 10.57 -21.64 4.45
CA LEU A 24 11.66 -22.60 4.43
C LEU A 24 11.49 -23.63 3.29
N LYS A 25 10.28 -24.17 3.11
CA LYS A 25 9.98 -25.12 2.01
C LYS A 25 10.21 -24.51 0.63
N ARG A 26 9.92 -23.22 0.48
CA ARG A 26 10.12 -22.46 -0.78
C ARG A 26 11.55 -21.96 -0.96
N GLY A 27 12.42 -22.16 0.03
CA GLY A 27 13.82 -21.76 -0.04
C GLY A 27 14.09 -20.27 0.21
N TYR A 28 13.12 -19.51 0.75
CA TYR A 28 13.34 -18.11 1.11
C TYR A 28 14.36 -17.98 2.25
N LYS A 29 15.18 -16.93 2.20
CA LYS A 29 16.19 -16.59 3.21
C LYS A 29 15.74 -15.48 4.15
N THR A 30 14.85 -14.61 3.68
CA THR A 30 14.38 -13.45 4.46
C THR A 30 12.88 -13.26 4.32
N LEU A 31 12.21 -13.07 5.46
CA LEU A 31 10.81 -12.65 5.54
C LEU A 31 10.70 -11.18 5.92
N TYR A 32 10.04 -10.39 5.09
CA TYR A 32 9.76 -8.97 5.32
C TYR A 32 8.35 -8.80 5.88
N PHE A 33 8.23 -8.16 7.04
CA PHE A 33 6.96 -7.89 7.70
C PHE A 33 6.58 -6.42 7.54
N ILE A 34 5.46 -6.18 6.87
CA ILE A 34 5.01 -4.82 6.51
C ILE A 34 4.40 -4.12 7.72
N SER A 35 4.67 -2.81 7.84
CA SER A 35 4.20 -2.02 8.98
C SER A 35 2.69 -2.05 9.25
N ARG A 36 2.32 -1.72 10.50
CA ARG A 36 1.02 -1.95 11.17
C ARG A 36 0.91 -3.35 11.77
N ASP A 37 0.44 -4.30 10.97
CA ASP A 37 0.05 -5.62 11.48
C ASP A 37 1.29 -6.55 11.54
N GLY A 38 2.30 -6.29 10.70
CA GLY A 38 3.53 -7.09 10.65
C GLY A 38 4.44 -6.97 11.87
N TYR A 39 4.30 -5.94 12.72
CA TYR A 39 5.19 -5.78 13.88
C TYR A 39 5.08 -6.98 14.84
N TYR A 40 3.85 -7.31 15.26
CA TYR A 40 3.63 -8.44 16.17
C TYR A 40 3.85 -9.79 15.48
N LEU A 41 3.54 -9.91 14.19
CA LEU A 41 3.79 -11.12 13.43
C LEU A 41 5.28 -11.41 13.31
N LYS A 42 6.12 -10.37 13.14
CA LYS A 42 7.57 -10.49 13.16
C LYS A 42 8.08 -11.01 14.50
N LEU A 43 7.61 -10.45 15.62
CA LEU A 43 8.01 -10.91 16.96
C LEU A 43 7.66 -12.39 17.18
N MET A 44 6.49 -12.82 16.70
CA MET A 44 6.11 -14.24 16.74
C MET A 44 7.02 -15.10 15.84
N ALA A 45 7.38 -14.60 14.65
CA ALA A 45 8.26 -15.32 13.73
C ALA A 45 9.67 -15.46 14.30
N ASP A 46 10.20 -14.39 14.91
CA ASP A 46 11.49 -14.38 15.59
C ASP A 46 11.54 -15.45 16.70
N ALA A 47 10.49 -15.52 17.53
CA ALA A 47 10.40 -16.54 18.58
C ALA A 47 10.33 -17.97 18.02
N VAL A 48 9.61 -18.20 16.91
CA VAL A 48 9.56 -19.51 16.23
C VAL A 48 10.92 -19.88 15.64
N ILE A 49 11.62 -18.93 15.02
CA ILE A 49 12.93 -19.11 14.41
C ILE A 49 13.99 -19.42 15.47
N GLU A 50 14.04 -18.62 16.54
CA GLU A 50 14.99 -18.76 17.64
C GLU A 50 14.81 -20.10 18.37
N SER A 51 13.57 -20.45 18.73
CA SER A 51 13.29 -21.70 19.46
C SER A 51 13.67 -22.99 18.72
N LYS A 52 13.82 -22.94 17.39
CA LYS A 52 14.10 -24.08 16.52
C LYS A 52 15.44 -23.96 15.77
N GLY A 53 16.18 -22.87 15.97
CA GLY A 53 17.42 -22.60 15.24
C GLY A 53 17.24 -22.57 13.71
N LEU A 54 16.13 -22.01 13.22
CA LEU A 54 15.81 -22.04 11.79
C LEU A 54 16.71 -21.07 10.99
N PRO A 55 17.18 -21.44 9.80
CA PRO A 55 18.07 -20.61 8.98
C PRO A 55 17.28 -19.56 8.17
N LEU A 56 16.47 -18.75 8.85
CA LEU A 56 15.61 -17.74 8.26
C LEU A 56 15.82 -16.40 8.97
N ARG A 57 15.94 -15.31 8.23
CA ARG A 57 15.98 -13.95 8.80
C ARG A 57 14.61 -13.29 8.68
N THR A 58 14.34 -12.35 9.57
CA THR A 58 13.18 -11.47 9.46
C THR A 58 13.62 -10.02 9.42
N LYS A 59 12.88 -9.20 8.69
CA LYS A 59 13.03 -7.74 8.68
C LYS A 59 11.67 -7.08 8.79
N TYR A 60 11.64 -5.91 9.44
CA TYR A 60 10.46 -5.06 9.48
C TYR A 60 10.63 -3.95 8.46
N ILE A 61 9.60 -3.71 7.63
CA ILE A 61 9.64 -2.70 6.58
C ILE A 61 8.46 -1.73 6.72
N TYR A 62 8.74 -0.44 6.56
CA TYR A 62 7.73 0.60 6.57
C TYR A 62 6.97 0.61 5.25
N GLY A 63 5.64 0.69 5.34
CA GLY A 63 4.77 0.59 4.19
C GLY A 63 3.38 1.12 4.47
N SER A 64 2.78 1.78 3.49
CA SER A 64 1.37 2.17 3.60
C SER A 64 0.71 2.25 2.24
N ARG A 65 -0.62 2.08 2.23
CA ARG A 65 -1.44 2.31 1.04
C ARG A 65 -1.16 3.66 0.38
N LYS A 66 -0.99 4.71 1.19
CA LYS A 66 -0.69 6.07 0.70
C LYS A 66 0.71 6.18 0.12
N ALA A 67 1.69 5.48 0.70
CA ALA A 67 3.07 5.50 0.27
C ALA A 67 3.30 4.70 -1.02
N TRP A 68 2.51 3.65 -1.27
CA TRP A 68 2.80 2.72 -2.38
C TRP A 68 1.84 2.82 -3.56
N ARG A 69 0.56 3.19 -3.36
CA ARG A 69 -0.43 3.16 -4.45
C ARG A 69 -0.05 4.05 -5.63
N VAL A 70 0.04 5.36 -5.41
CA VAL A 70 0.34 6.31 -6.50
C VAL A 70 1.72 6.07 -7.10
N PRO A 71 2.80 5.86 -6.33
CA PRO A 71 4.11 5.57 -6.91
C PRO A 71 4.15 4.31 -7.77
N SER A 72 3.27 3.33 -7.51
CA SER A 72 3.20 2.09 -8.29
C SER A 72 2.58 2.22 -9.68
N PHE A 73 2.03 3.39 -10.03
CA PHE A 73 1.53 3.64 -11.38
C PHE A 73 2.71 3.82 -12.33
N ILE A 74 3.04 2.75 -13.08
CA ILE A 74 4.16 2.73 -14.02
C ILE A 74 3.76 3.47 -15.30
N ASP A 75 2.87 2.87 -16.08
CA ASP A 75 2.39 3.42 -17.37
C ASP A 75 0.89 3.76 -17.35
N LYS A 76 0.18 3.37 -16.30
CA LYS A 76 -1.27 3.59 -16.17
C LYS A 76 -1.69 3.83 -14.73
N VAL A 77 -2.76 4.59 -14.58
CA VAL A 77 -3.49 4.75 -13.31
C VAL A 77 -4.47 3.60 -13.16
N ASP A 78 -4.43 2.90 -12.04
CA ASP A 78 -5.32 1.76 -11.78
C ASP A 78 -6.78 2.19 -11.59
N GLU A 79 -7.71 1.31 -11.95
CA GLU A 79 -9.14 1.59 -11.80
C GLU A 79 -9.56 1.61 -10.33
N GLU A 80 -8.97 0.74 -9.52
CA GLU A 80 -9.15 0.58 -8.08
C GLU A 80 -8.77 1.86 -7.32
N PHE A 81 -7.98 2.75 -7.91
CA PHE A 81 -7.71 4.08 -7.37
C PHE A 81 -9.00 4.90 -7.19
N PHE A 82 -9.93 4.79 -8.14
CA PHE A 82 -11.17 5.56 -8.20
C PHE A 82 -12.35 4.90 -7.48
N GLU A 83 -12.20 3.66 -7.01
CA GLU A 83 -13.25 2.95 -6.32
C GLU A 83 -13.50 3.44 -4.89
N ILE A 84 -14.62 3.02 -4.30
CA ILE A 84 -15.06 3.43 -2.95
C ILE A 84 -14.04 3.09 -1.84
N TYR A 85 -13.26 2.03 -2.02
CA TYR A 85 -12.17 1.62 -1.11
C TYR A 85 -10.77 2.04 -1.62
N GLY A 86 -10.74 2.81 -2.71
CA GLY A 86 -9.57 3.36 -3.36
C GLY A 86 -8.96 4.53 -2.59
N ASN A 87 -8.54 5.58 -3.30
CA ASN A 87 -7.88 6.73 -2.69
C ASN A 87 -8.85 7.74 -2.07
N PHE A 88 -10.14 7.63 -2.38
CA PHE A 88 -11.19 8.55 -1.94
C PHE A 88 -11.95 8.09 -0.69
N SER A 89 -11.60 6.92 -0.14
CA SER A 89 -12.20 6.40 1.10
C SER A 89 -12.02 7.39 2.25
N GLY A 90 -13.13 7.82 2.86
CA GLY A 90 -13.11 8.74 4.01
C GLY A 90 -12.92 10.22 3.63
N VAL A 91 -12.99 10.58 2.35
CA VAL A 91 -13.04 11.99 1.93
C VAL A 91 -14.40 12.58 2.33
N ARG A 92 -14.37 13.69 3.09
CA ARG A 92 -15.58 14.32 3.67
C ARG A 92 -15.72 15.81 3.39
N ASN A 93 -14.72 16.44 2.79
CA ASN A 93 -14.70 17.88 2.46
C ASN A 93 -13.65 18.16 1.38
N PHE A 94 -13.63 19.41 0.90
CA PHE A 94 -12.79 19.84 -0.23
C PHE A 94 -11.29 19.67 0.04
N ASN A 95 -10.81 20.04 1.23
CA ASN A 95 -9.39 19.89 1.58
C ASN A 95 -8.94 18.42 1.56
N LYS A 96 -9.79 17.50 2.04
CA LYS A 96 -9.51 16.06 1.95
C LYS A 96 -9.58 15.55 0.52
N LEU A 97 -10.44 16.13 -0.32
CA LEU A 97 -10.51 15.80 -1.74
C LEU A 97 -9.23 16.21 -2.47
N LEU A 98 -8.78 17.46 -2.32
CA LEU A 98 -7.51 17.93 -2.88
C LEU A 98 -6.33 17.04 -2.44
N SER A 99 -6.30 16.68 -1.15
CA SER A 99 -5.29 15.77 -0.62
C SER A 99 -5.34 14.37 -1.23
N ALA A 100 -6.53 13.85 -1.55
CA ALA A 100 -6.72 12.57 -2.23
C ALA A 100 -6.39 12.66 -3.73
N LEU A 101 -6.54 13.85 -4.33
CA LEU A 101 -6.22 14.10 -5.73
C LEU A 101 -4.72 14.38 -5.97
N LEU A 102 -3.98 14.72 -4.91
CA LEU A 102 -2.59 15.17 -5.02
C LEU A 102 -2.44 16.41 -5.93
N ILE A 103 -3.38 17.35 -5.80
CA ILE A 103 -3.38 18.64 -6.49
C ILE A 103 -3.75 19.77 -5.52
N ASP A 104 -3.39 20.99 -5.89
CA ASP A 104 -3.87 22.20 -5.23
C ASP A 104 -5.21 22.68 -5.82
N GLU A 105 -5.78 23.72 -5.21
CA GLU A 105 -7.07 24.28 -5.62
C GLU A 105 -7.01 24.89 -7.04
N ALA A 106 -5.92 25.57 -7.39
CA ALA A 106 -5.77 26.18 -8.72
C ALA A 106 -5.74 25.11 -9.83
N THR A 107 -5.04 24.00 -9.58
CA THR A 107 -5.00 22.85 -10.49
C THR A 107 -6.34 22.14 -10.53
N PHE A 108 -7.06 22.04 -9.40
CA PHE A 108 -8.41 21.52 -9.36
C PHE A 108 -9.36 22.33 -10.25
N ASP A 109 -9.34 23.66 -10.16
CA ASP A 109 -10.17 24.53 -10.98
C ASP A 109 -9.86 24.41 -12.48
N LYS A 110 -8.58 24.17 -12.82
CA LYS A 110 -8.16 23.94 -14.19
C LYS A 110 -8.67 22.61 -14.74
N PHE A 111 -8.58 21.53 -13.95
CA PHE A 111 -8.97 20.19 -14.40
C PHE A 111 -10.46 19.94 -14.33
N PHE A 112 -11.15 20.51 -13.34
CA PHE A 112 -12.53 20.19 -13.00
C PHE A 112 -13.36 21.46 -12.72
N PRO A 113 -13.42 22.43 -13.64
CA PRO A 113 -14.17 23.66 -13.43
C PRO A 113 -15.66 23.39 -13.14
N GLU A 114 -16.22 22.32 -13.71
CA GLU A 114 -17.60 21.87 -13.48
C GLU A 114 -17.86 21.35 -12.06
N LEU A 115 -16.81 21.06 -11.29
CA LEU A 115 -16.89 20.60 -9.91
C LEU A 115 -16.66 21.71 -8.87
N GLY A 116 -16.67 22.98 -9.28
CA GLY A 116 -16.48 24.14 -8.39
C GLY A 116 -17.46 24.19 -7.21
N TYR A 117 -18.67 23.62 -7.34
CA TYR A 117 -19.65 23.54 -6.25
C TYR A 117 -19.18 22.72 -5.03
N LEU A 118 -18.15 21.88 -5.20
CA LEU A 118 -17.57 21.09 -4.12
C LEU A 118 -16.91 21.97 -3.05
N LYS A 119 -16.42 23.17 -3.40
CA LYS A 119 -15.77 24.10 -2.48
C LYS A 119 -16.70 24.61 -1.37
N THR A 120 -17.97 24.82 -1.70
CA THR A 120 -18.98 25.36 -0.77
C THR A 120 -19.83 24.26 -0.13
N THR A 121 -19.70 23.02 -0.59
CA THR A 121 -20.43 21.87 -0.06
C THR A 121 -19.86 21.47 1.32
N LYS A 122 -20.66 21.62 2.37
CA LYS A 122 -20.24 21.47 3.78
C LYS A 122 -19.70 20.09 4.15
N ARG A 123 -20.32 19.01 3.63
CA ARG A 123 -19.93 17.63 3.93
C ARG A 123 -20.24 16.73 2.75
N TYR A 124 -19.27 15.90 2.37
CA TYR A 124 -19.45 14.93 1.29
C TYR A 124 -20.01 13.62 1.82
N SER A 125 -21.06 13.13 1.15
CA SER A 125 -21.56 11.77 1.32
C SER A 125 -20.70 10.78 0.52
N ASP A 126 -20.83 9.49 0.84
CA ASP A 126 -20.16 8.44 0.06
C ASP A 126 -20.67 8.40 -1.38
N GLN A 127 -21.97 8.66 -1.60
CA GLN A 127 -22.54 8.75 -2.95
C GLN A 127 -21.94 9.91 -3.75
N LEU A 128 -21.84 11.10 -3.16
CA LEU A 128 -21.24 12.25 -3.83
C LEU A 128 -19.80 11.97 -4.25
N ILE A 129 -19.01 11.35 -3.35
CA ILE A 129 -17.63 10.96 -3.68
C ILE A 129 -17.59 9.92 -4.78
N SER A 130 -18.50 8.93 -4.77
CA SER A 130 -18.59 7.95 -5.84
C SER A 130 -18.83 8.62 -7.20
N ASP A 131 -19.80 9.54 -7.27
CA ASP A 131 -20.14 10.26 -8.50
C ASP A 131 -18.98 11.14 -8.99
N VAL A 132 -18.32 11.84 -8.07
CA VAL A 132 -17.14 12.64 -8.36
C VAL A 132 -16.00 11.75 -8.86
N SER A 133 -15.69 10.63 -8.21
CA SER A 133 -14.66 9.69 -8.63
C SER A 133 -14.86 9.17 -10.05
N GLN A 134 -16.12 8.93 -10.47
CA GLN A 134 -16.41 8.52 -11.85
C GLN A 134 -16.10 9.62 -12.88
N LYS A 135 -16.31 10.90 -12.53
CA LYS A 135 -15.92 12.02 -13.38
C LYS A 135 -14.40 12.16 -13.44
N LEU A 136 -13.72 12.07 -12.29
CA LEU A 136 -12.26 12.11 -12.19
C LEU A 136 -11.59 11.00 -13.03
N LYS A 137 -12.14 9.78 -13.00
CA LYS A 137 -11.66 8.61 -13.78
C LYS A 137 -11.64 8.87 -15.29
N ARG A 138 -12.46 9.80 -15.81
CA ARG A 138 -12.58 10.09 -17.24
C ARG A 138 -11.66 11.21 -17.72
N SER A 139 -10.95 11.89 -16.80
CA SER A 139 -10.04 12.97 -17.18
C SER A 139 -8.65 12.43 -17.48
N ASP A 140 -8.28 12.41 -18.75
CA ASP A 140 -6.94 11.98 -19.17
C ASP A 140 -5.87 12.98 -18.73
N ALA A 141 -6.17 14.28 -18.76
CA ALA A 141 -5.28 15.31 -18.23
C ALA A 141 -4.93 15.09 -16.76
N TYR A 142 -5.89 14.62 -15.95
CA TYR A 142 -5.65 14.28 -14.56
C TYR A 142 -4.84 12.97 -14.39
N LYS A 143 -5.09 11.96 -15.24
CA LYS A 143 -4.28 10.73 -15.22
C LYS A 143 -2.83 11.01 -15.57
N GLU A 144 -2.56 11.84 -16.58
CA GLU A 144 -1.21 12.28 -16.94
C GLU A 144 -0.52 13.01 -15.79
N HIS A 145 -1.25 13.89 -15.09
CA HIS A 145 -0.74 14.52 -13.86
C HIS A 145 -0.41 13.49 -12.79
N LEU A 146 -1.29 12.51 -12.53
CA LEU A 146 -1.04 11.44 -11.57
C LEU A 146 0.19 10.61 -11.94
N LEU A 147 0.41 10.28 -13.21
CA LEU A 147 1.60 9.57 -13.67
C LEU A 147 2.87 10.39 -13.46
N ALA A 148 2.82 11.71 -13.71
CA ALA A 148 3.95 12.60 -13.44
C ALA A 148 4.26 12.68 -11.93
N VAL A 149 3.24 12.70 -11.07
CA VAL A 149 3.40 12.62 -9.61
C VAL A 149 3.94 11.26 -9.18
N ALA A 150 3.41 10.17 -9.75
CA ALA A 150 3.83 8.81 -9.49
C ALA A 150 5.32 8.65 -9.76
N LYS A 151 5.80 9.07 -10.94
CA LYS A 151 7.22 9.01 -11.31
C LYS A 151 8.12 9.74 -10.30
N LYS A 152 7.74 10.94 -9.87
CA LYS A 152 8.51 11.71 -8.87
C LYS A 152 8.57 11.01 -7.52
N GLN A 153 7.44 10.51 -7.03
CA GLN A 153 7.37 9.83 -5.73
C GLN A 153 8.03 8.44 -5.78
N ARG A 154 7.97 7.76 -6.93
CA ARG A 154 8.54 6.42 -7.13
C ARG A 154 10.04 6.41 -6.91
N ALA A 155 10.78 7.43 -7.36
CA ALA A 155 12.21 7.52 -7.11
C ALA A 155 12.56 7.33 -5.62
N ILE A 156 11.86 8.04 -4.73
CA ILE A 156 12.05 7.95 -3.28
C ILE A 156 11.70 6.55 -2.75
N VAL A 157 10.60 5.97 -3.25
CA VAL A 157 10.17 4.63 -2.84
C VAL A 157 11.15 3.56 -3.30
N SER A 158 11.63 3.62 -4.55
CA SER A 158 12.59 2.69 -5.10
C SER A 158 13.93 2.77 -4.36
N ASP A 159 14.38 3.98 -3.98
CA ASP A 159 15.58 4.14 -3.14
C ASP A 159 15.41 3.48 -1.77
N TYR A 160 14.26 3.66 -1.12
CA TYR A 160 13.94 2.98 0.14
C TYR A 160 13.90 1.45 -0.01
N LEU A 161 13.27 0.93 -1.07
CA LEU A 161 13.20 -0.51 -1.31
C LEU A 161 14.60 -1.11 -1.56
N ARG A 162 15.46 -0.43 -2.34
CA ARG A 162 16.85 -0.85 -2.55
C ARG A 162 17.71 -0.80 -1.30
N GLN A 163 17.41 0.12 -0.39
CA GLN A 163 18.08 0.19 0.91
C GLN A 163 17.70 -1.01 1.81
N GLU A 164 16.41 -1.35 1.87
CA GLU A 164 15.92 -2.34 2.84
C GLU A 164 16.00 -3.79 2.35
N ILE A 165 15.84 -3.99 1.05
CA ILE A 165 15.68 -5.30 0.42
C ILE A 165 16.97 -5.71 -0.28
N ASP A 166 17.46 -6.89 0.08
CA ASP A 166 18.49 -7.57 -0.70
C ASP A 166 17.83 -8.33 -1.85
N PHE A 167 17.96 -7.81 -3.07
CA PHE A 167 17.42 -8.42 -4.28
C PHE A 167 18.23 -9.63 -4.77
N ASN A 168 19.39 -9.93 -4.17
CA ASN A 168 20.24 -11.05 -4.57
C ASN A 168 19.88 -12.37 -3.88
N GLU A 169 18.84 -12.37 -3.04
CA GLU A 169 18.40 -13.54 -2.29
C GLU A 169 16.90 -13.76 -2.43
N PRO A 170 16.44 -15.03 -2.30
CA PRO A 170 15.02 -15.30 -2.32
C PRO A 170 14.38 -14.78 -1.03
N PHE A 171 13.38 -13.92 -1.15
CA PHE A 171 12.64 -13.35 -0.02
C PHE A 171 11.13 -13.44 -0.23
N ALA A 172 10.38 -13.24 0.85
CA ALA A 172 8.93 -13.06 0.78
C ALA A 172 8.44 -12.00 1.76
N PHE A 173 7.27 -11.43 1.46
CA PHE A 173 6.57 -10.53 2.37
C PHE A 173 5.48 -11.28 3.13
N VAL A 174 5.33 -10.94 4.40
CA VAL A 174 4.26 -11.44 5.26
C VAL A 174 3.34 -10.28 5.62
N GLU A 175 2.07 -10.42 5.23
CA GLU A 175 1.00 -9.47 5.53
C GLU A 175 -0.22 -10.23 6.06
N TYR A 176 -0.85 -9.67 7.08
CA TYR A 176 -2.11 -10.19 7.59
C TYR A 176 -3.25 -9.29 7.12
N TRP A 177 -4.19 -9.90 6.37
CA TRP A 177 -5.43 -9.29 5.91
C TRP A 177 -5.28 -8.14 4.90
N GLY A 178 -5.68 -8.40 3.65
CA GLY A 178 -5.66 -7.41 2.57
C GLY A 178 -6.56 -7.82 1.40
N ARG A 179 -6.87 -6.88 0.51
CA ARG A 179 -7.67 -7.12 -0.71
C ARG A 179 -6.81 -7.37 -1.97
N GLY A 180 -5.52 -7.66 -1.82
CA GLY A 180 -4.57 -7.82 -2.93
C GLY A 180 -4.02 -6.51 -3.48
N TYR A 181 -4.82 -5.44 -3.61
CA TYR A 181 -4.38 -4.22 -4.30
C TYR A 181 -3.05 -3.60 -3.79
N THR A 182 -2.82 -3.59 -2.47
CA THR A 182 -1.53 -3.10 -1.93
C THR A 182 -0.36 -4.00 -2.33
N GLN A 183 -0.59 -5.31 -2.46
CA GLN A 183 0.40 -6.30 -2.87
C GLN A 183 0.72 -6.14 -4.35
N ASP A 184 -0.27 -5.86 -5.19
CA ASP A 184 -0.05 -5.52 -6.61
C ASP A 184 0.79 -4.24 -6.75
N CYS A 185 0.48 -3.21 -5.96
CA CYS A 185 1.25 -1.98 -5.91
C CYS A 185 2.70 -2.25 -5.51
N LEU A 186 2.92 -2.99 -4.42
CA LEU A 186 4.27 -3.33 -3.95
C LEU A 186 5.02 -4.19 -4.97
N THR A 187 4.36 -5.16 -5.61
CA THR A 187 4.98 -6.03 -6.62
C THR A 187 5.54 -5.21 -7.79
N ARG A 188 4.78 -4.25 -8.32
CA ARG A 188 5.26 -3.35 -9.38
C ARG A 188 6.43 -2.50 -8.92
N LEU A 189 6.37 -1.97 -7.69
CA LEU A 189 7.46 -1.18 -7.12
C LEU A 189 8.74 -2.00 -6.91
N LEU A 190 8.61 -3.28 -6.52
CA LEU A 190 9.74 -4.18 -6.38
C LEU A 190 10.37 -4.52 -7.73
N ALA A 191 9.56 -4.77 -8.76
CA ALA A 191 10.04 -5.01 -10.12
C ALA A 191 10.83 -3.79 -10.66
N ASP A 192 10.26 -2.58 -10.52
CA ASP A 192 10.91 -1.31 -10.87
C ASP A 192 12.22 -1.11 -10.07
N ALA A 193 12.19 -1.33 -8.75
CA ALA A 193 13.36 -1.19 -7.89
C ALA A 193 14.49 -2.17 -8.25
N ALA A 194 14.15 -3.40 -8.64
CA ALA A 194 15.07 -4.44 -9.06
C ALA A 194 15.61 -4.26 -10.50
N GLY A 195 15.03 -3.34 -11.29
CA GLY A 195 15.40 -3.14 -12.70
C GLY A 195 14.82 -4.21 -13.63
N HIS A 196 13.72 -4.84 -13.22
CA HIS A 196 12.93 -5.76 -14.05
C HIS A 196 11.75 -4.96 -14.63
N GLU A 197 11.98 -4.22 -15.71
CA GLU A 197 10.89 -3.68 -16.55
C GLU A 197 10.39 -4.74 -17.54
#